data_AF-A0A956RGP2-F1
#
_entry.id   AF-A0A956RGP2-F1
#
_cell.length_a   1.000
_cell.length_b   1.000
_cell.length_c   1.000
_cell.angle_alpha   90.00
_cell.angle_beta   90.00
_cell.angle_gamma   90.00
#
_symmetry.space_group_name_H-M   'P 1'
#
loop_
_entity.id
_entity.type
_entity.pdbx_description
1 polymer ?
#
loop_
_entity_poly.entity_id
_entity_poly.type
_entity_poly.pdbx_seq_one_letter_code
_entity_poly.pdbx_strand_id
1 'polypeptide(L)'
;MNALSRSWQLTKLSFRVIGQDKELLLYPLLSLLLSVAFLIALLYPTLWVQLSDDGSIEWGFLEIMVTFVTYLGVAFIATFFNVCVVFTAKTRFEGGDATFAQSVRFALSRVHLILGWATISATVGLIFRAIDHLAERLGGIGEIVVGVLRSLLGMVWSVITMFVIPAMVYKGLTPIPAIKDSFEVLKQTWGESLVRHFGFGLVQFLCFFAGALAFGGLFRVMSPSGALSGALVVLAIIYFVGVVFVFLLAEMIFNTALYHYAANGELAPGYDEETMRGAFRVK
;
A
#
# COMPACT_ATOMS: atom_id res chain seq x y z
N MET A 1 3.79 25.20 -13.34
CA MET A 1 4.55 24.59 -12.21
C MET A 1 5.39 23.41 -12.71
N ASN A 2 6.59 23.21 -12.17
CA ASN A 2 7.43 22.04 -12.50
C ASN A 2 6.95 20.79 -11.73
N ALA A 3 7.27 19.59 -12.24
CA ALA A 3 6.80 18.32 -11.66
C ALA A 3 7.16 18.20 -10.18
N LEU A 4 8.42 18.46 -9.82
CA LEU A 4 8.92 18.45 -8.44
C LEU A 4 8.13 19.36 -7.49
N SER A 5 7.78 20.58 -7.93
CA SER A 5 7.04 21.53 -7.09
C SER A 5 5.62 21.03 -6.78
N ARG A 6 4.97 20.40 -7.75
CA ARG A 6 3.65 19.79 -7.57
C ARG A 6 3.73 18.60 -6.64
N SER A 7 4.67 17.70 -6.87
CA SER A 7 4.93 16.53 -6.02
C SER A 7 5.15 16.94 -4.57
N TRP A 8 5.99 17.96 -4.34
CA TRP A 8 6.26 18.48 -3.00
C TRP A 8 5.04 19.12 -2.34
N GLN A 9 4.19 19.82 -3.10
CA GLN A 9 2.95 20.36 -2.56
C GLN A 9 1.97 19.26 -2.17
N LEU A 10 1.74 18.27 -3.06
CA LEU A 10 0.89 17.11 -2.77
C LEU A 10 1.33 16.39 -1.49
N THR A 11 2.62 16.08 -1.38
CA THR A 11 3.19 15.47 -0.17
C THR A 11 2.94 16.34 1.06
N LYS A 12 3.17 17.66 0.98
CA LYS A 12 2.91 18.57 2.11
C LYS A 12 1.44 18.64 2.50
N LEU A 13 0.51 18.58 1.55
CA LEU A 13 -0.92 18.57 1.84
C LEU A 13 -1.31 17.29 2.57
N SER A 14 -0.93 16.12 2.04
CA SER A 14 -1.20 14.85 2.69
C SER A 14 -0.52 14.74 4.06
N PHE A 15 0.71 15.24 4.21
CA PHE A 15 1.42 15.25 5.50
C PHE A 15 0.78 16.21 6.50
N ARG A 16 0.21 17.32 6.04
CA ARG A 16 -0.55 18.24 6.91
C ARG A 16 -1.81 17.56 7.45
N VAL A 17 -2.53 16.83 6.61
CA VAL A 17 -3.70 16.03 7.04
C VAL A 17 -3.28 14.98 8.07
N ILE A 18 -2.19 14.24 7.83
CA ILE A 18 -1.64 13.26 8.79
C ILE A 18 -1.17 13.94 10.08
N GLY A 19 -0.54 15.11 10.00
CA GLY A 19 -0.04 15.84 11.15
C GLY A 19 -1.15 16.41 12.05
N GLN A 20 -2.31 16.72 11.47
CA GLN A 20 -3.50 17.16 12.18
C GLN A 20 -4.21 15.99 12.88
N ASP A 21 -4.12 14.78 12.32
CA ASP A 21 -4.74 13.58 12.85
C ASP A 21 -3.74 12.42 13.01
N LYS A 22 -3.07 12.41 14.17
CA LYS A 22 -2.09 11.36 14.51
C LYS A 22 -2.74 9.98 14.69
N GLU A 23 -4.05 9.91 14.85
CA GLU A 23 -4.79 8.66 15.00
C GLU A 23 -4.70 7.82 13.71
N LEU A 24 -4.57 8.48 12.54
CA LEU A 24 -4.39 7.83 11.24
C LEU A 24 -3.11 6.97 11.16
N LEU A 25 -2.07 7.29 11.92
CA LEU A 25 -0.82 6.51 11.96
C LEU A 25 -0.96 5.19 12.72
N LEU A 26 -2.00 5.04 13.54
CA LEU A 26 -2.25 3.80 14.28
C LEU A 26 -2.67 2.66 13.35
N TYR A 27 -3.39 2.95 12.26
CA TYR A 27 -3.89 1.91 11.36
C TYR A 27 -2.75 1.19 10.60
N PRO A 28 -1.79 1.87 9.95
CA PRO A 28 -0.65 1.19 9.33
C PRO A 28 0.21 0.42 10.34
N LEU A 29 0.40 0.96 11.55
CA LEU A 29 1.17 0.30 12.59
C LEU A 29 0.50 -1.01 13.05
N LEU A 30 -0.80 -0.98 13.34
CA LEU A 30 -1.55 -2.17 13.72
C LEU A 30 -1.63 -3.17 12.56
N SER A 31 -1.76 -2.70 11.32
CA SER A 31 -1.70 -3.54 10.13
C SER A 31 -0.38 -4.30 10.05
N LEU A 32 0.75 -3.63 10.25
CA LEU A 32 2.06 -4.26 10.27
C LEU A 32 2.16 -5.28 11.41
N LEU A 33 1.84 -4.88 12.64
CA LEU A 33 1.96 -5.76 13.82
C LEU A 33 1.12 -7.02 13.67
N LEU A 34 -0.13 -6.90 13.23
CA LEU A 34 -1.01 -8.03 13.01
C LEU A 34 -0.58 -8.88 11.81
N SER A 35 -0.06 -8.27 10.74
CA SER A 35 0.47 -9.01 9.59
C SER A 35 1.71 -9.82 9.99
N VAL A 36 2.63 -9.24 10.75
CA VAL A 36 3.83 -9.93 11.26
C VAL A 36 3.43 -11.05 12.23
N ALA A 37 2.51 -10.78 13.16
CA ALA A 37 2.01 -11.81 14.08
C ALA A 37 1.35 -12.97 13.33
N PHE A 38 0.55 -12.67 12.29
CA PHE A 38 -0.06 -13.67 11.43
C PHE A 38 0.99 -14.49 10.67
N LEU A 39 2.01 -13.86 10.09
CA LEU A 39 3.10 -14.55 9.40
C LEU A 39 3.89 -15.46 10.35
N ILE A 40 4.21 -14.98 11.55
CA ILE A 40 4.89 -15.81 12.56
C ILE A 40 4.02 -17.00 12.94
N ALA A 41 2.75 -16.77 13.26
CA ALA A 41 1.83 -17.85 13.65
C ALA A 41 1.67 -18.93 12.56
N LEU A 42 1.67 -18.51 11.29
CA LEU A 42 1.49 -19.42 10.16
C LEU A 42 2.77 -20.14 9.73
N LEU A 43 3.91 -19.44 9.71
CA LEU A 43 5.17 -19.96 9.19
C LEU A 43 6.07 -20.60 10.25
N TYR A 44 5.90 -20.27 11.53
CA TYR A 44 6.71 -20.86 12.60
C TYR A 44 6.60 -22.39 12.65
N PRO A 45 5.40 -23.01 12.56
CA PRO A 45 5.29 -24.48 12.53
C PRO A 45 6.01 -25.11 11.34
N THR A 46 5.94 -24.49 10.16
CA THR A 46 6.61 -25.00 8.96
C THR A 46 8.13 -24.93 9.08
N LEU A 47 8.65 -23.83 9.63
CA LEU A 47 10.08 -23.66 9.88
C LEU A 47 10.58 -24.64 10.96
N TRP A 48 9.79 -24.85 12.01
CA TRP A 48 10.14 -25.77 13.09
C TRP A 48 10.29 -27.20 12.59
N VAL A 49 9.34 -27.70 11.78
CA VAL A 49 9.43 -29.05 11.21
C VAL A 49 10.62 -29.17 10.27
N GLN A 50 10.86 -28.18 9.42
CA GLN A 50 12.00 -28.17 8.49
C GLN A 50 13.37 -28.13 9.20
N LEU A 51 13.45 -27.53 10.38
CA LEU A 51 14.68 -27.49 11.20
C LEU A 51 14.84 -28.72 12.11
N SER A 52 13.75 -29.41 12.44
CA SER A 52 13.74 -30.51 13.41
C SER A 52 13.82 -31.89 12.77
N ASP A 53 13.53 -32.02 11.48
CA ASP A 53 13.43 -33.29 10.78
C ASP A 53 14.39 -33.33 9.58
N ASP A 54 15.05 -34.49 9.35
CA ASP A 54 15.86 -34.76 8.14
C ASP A 54 14.95 -35.18 6.96
N GLY A 55 13.62 -35.22 7.20
CA GLY A 55 12.59 -35.56 6.24
C GLY A 55 12.23 -34.38 5.32
N SER A 56 12.42 -34.58 4.01
CA SER A 56 11.90 -33.68 2.99
C SER A 56 10.37 -33.78 2.93
N ILE A 57 9.66 -32.74 3.39
CA ILE A 57 8.23 -32.58 3.08
C ILE A 57 8.09 -32.42 1.56
N GLU A 58 7.27 -33.24 0.91
CA GLU A 58 6.89 -33.01 -0.49
C GLU A 58 5.95 -31.81 -0.56
N TRP A 59 6.52 -30.64 -0.87
CA TRP A 59 5.87 -29.34 -0.80
C TRP A 59 4.85 -29.05 -1.91
N GLY A 60 4.41 -30.01 -2.73
CA GLY A 60 3.58 -29.72 -3.92
C GLY A 60 2.27 -28.96 -3.64
N PHE A 61 1.26 -29.65 -3.11
CA PHE A 61 -0.06 -29.04 -2.86
C PHE A 61 -0.09 -28.20 -1.58
N LEU A 62 0.62 -28.64 -0.53
CA LEU A 62 0.65 -27.95 0.76
C LEU A 62 1.33 -26.57 0.67
N GLU A 63 2.39 -26.39 -0.13
CA GLU A 63 3.03 -25.09 -0.30
C GLU A 63 2.10 -24.09 -0.98
N ILE A 64 1.34 -24.52 -2.00
CA ILE A 64 0.37 -23.67 -2.69
C ILE A 64 -0.73 -23.24 -1.70
N MET A 65 -1.23 -24.17 -0.88
CA MET A 65 -2.27 -23.86 0.11
C MET A 65 -1.74 -22.90 1.19
N VAL A 66 -0.57 -23.16 1.76
CA VAL A 66 0.06 -22.29 2.77
C VAL A 66 0.35 -20.91 2.19
N THR A 67 0.87 -20.85 0.96
CA THR A 67 1.12 -19.59 0.26
C THR A 67 -0.18 -18.81 0.03
N PHE A 68 -1.24 -19.47 -0.42
CA PHE A 68 -2.53 -18.83 -0.63
C PHE A 68 -3.08 -18.26 0.67
N VAL A 69 -3.08 -19.05 1.76
CA VAL A 69 -3.54 -18.60 3.08
C VAL A 69 -2.68 -17.45 3.60
N THR A 70 -1.36 -17.50 3.36
CA THR A 70 -0.44 -16.40 3.69
C THR A 70 -0.85 -15.11 2.98
N TYR A 71 -1.03 -15.17 1.66
CA TYR A 71 -1.41 -14.00 0.86
C TYR A 71 -2.81 -13.50 1.22
N LEU A 72 -3.76 -14.40 1.46
CA LEU A 72 -5.11 -14.07 1.88
C LEU A 72 -5.13 -13.36 3.22
N GLY A 73 -4.43 -13.88 4.23
CA GLY A 73 -4.41 -13.28 5.57
C GLY A 73 -3.74 -11.92 5.59
N VAL A 74 -2.59 -11.77 4.91
CA VAL A 74 -1.91 -10.47 4.78
C VAL A 74 -2.80 -9.48 4.01
N ALA A 75 -3.39 -9.89 2.89
CA ALA A 75 -4.29 -9.03 2.12
C ALA A 75 -5.53 -8.63 2.92
N PHE A 76 -6.08 -9.53 3.73
CA PHE A 76 -7.22 -9.27 4.60
C PHE A 76 -6.89 -8.23 5.66
N ILE A 77 -5.79 -8.42 6.39
CA ILE A 77 -5.33 -7.49 7.44
C ILE A 77 -5.04 -6.11 6.83
N ALA A 78 -4.28 -6.05 5.74
CA ALA A 78 -3.98 -4.81 5.04
C ALA A 78 -5.26 -4.09 4.61
N THR A 79 -6.17 -4.80 3.94
CA THR A 79 -7.44 -4.24 3.46
C THR A 79 -8.31 -3.72 4.59
N PHE A 80 -8.38 -4.44 5.72
CA PHE A 80 -9.15 -4.04 6.88
C PHE A 80 -8.72 -2.66 7.39
N PHE A 81 -7.43 -2.45 7.58
CA PHE A 81 -6.90 -1.17 8.04
C PHE A 81 -6.97 -0.08 6.97
N ASN A 82 -6.84 -0.44 5.69
CA ASN A 82 -7.05 0.50 4.59
C ASN A 82 -8.50 1.01 4.59
N VAL A 83 -9.49 0.15 4.83
CA VAL A 83 -10.90 0.56 4.99
C VAL A 83 -11.06 1.51 6.18
N CYS A 84 -10.39 1.27 7.31
CA CYS A 84 -10.41 2.19 8.45
C CYS A 84 -9.85 3.57 8.09
N VAL A 85 -8.71 3.62 7.39
CA VAL A 85 -8.08 4.88 6.94
C VAL A 85 -9.02 5.63 6.01
N VAL A 86 -9.57 4.96 4.99
CA VAL A 86 -10.46 5.57 4.00
C VAL A 86 -11.75 6.07 4.64
N PHE A 87 -12.34 5.30 5.57
CA PHE A 87 -13.52 5.74 6.33
C PHE A 87 -13.21 6.98 7.17
N THR A 88 -12.10 6.98 7.89
CA THR A 88 -11.68 8.12 8.72
C THR A 88 -11.46 9.36 7.84
N ALA A 89 -10.71 9.22 6.75
CA ALA A 89 -10.47 10.30 5.80
C ALA A 89 -11.78 10.83 5.20
N LYS A 90 -12.69 9.95 4.77
CA LYS A 90 -14.03 10.33 4.29
C LYS A 90 -14.78 11.17 5.33
N THR A 91 -14.89 10.70 6.57
CA THR A 91 -15.62 11.42 7.63
C THR A 91 -14.99 12.78 7.92
N ARG A 92 -13.66 12.87 7.92
CA ARG A 92 -12.94 14.15 8.05
C ARG A 92 -13.24 15.09 6.89
N PHE A 93 -13.29 14.56 5.66
CA PHE A 93 -13.60 15.37 4.48
C PHE A 93 -15.03 15.92 4.51
N GLU A 94 -15.96 15.17 5.07
CA GLU A 94 -17.35 15.57 5.29
C GLU A 94 -17.53 16.50 6.51
N GLY A 95 -16.43 16.95 7.15
CA GLY A 95 -16.45 17.85 8.30
C GLY A 95 -16.73 17.18 9.65
N GLY A 96 -16.78 15.85 9.69
CA GLY A 96 -16.96 15.06 10.90
C GLY A 96 -15.65 14.69 11.59
N ASP A 97 -15.78 13.95 12.70
CA ASP A 97 -14.68 13.39 13.47
C ASP A 97 -14.92 11.89 13.70
N ALA A 98 -14.18 11.05 12.97
CA ALA A 98 -14.25 9.60 13.15
C ALA A 98 -13.21 9.16 14.17
N THR A 99 -13.68 8.57 15.27
CA THR A 99 -12.82 7.92 16.26
C THR A 99 -12.30 6.57 15.75
N PHE A 100 -11.17 6.11 16.27
CA PHE A 100 -10.58 4.80 15.96
C PHE A 100 -11.59 3.66 16.11
N ALA A 101 -12.36 3.67 17.21
CA ALA A 101 -13.37 2.66 17.47
C ALA A 101 -14.51 2.67 16.43
N GLN A 102 -14.93 3.85 15.95
CA GLN A 102 -15.92 3.95 14.89
C GLN A 102 -15.39 3.39 13.57
N SER A 103 -14.15 3.70 13.21
CA SER A 103 -13.52 3.18 11.98
C SER A 103 -13.37 1.67 12.01
N VAL A 104 -12.96 1.09 13.16
CA VAL A 104 -12.89 -0.36 13.34
C VAL A 104 -14.28 -1.00 13.27
N ARG A 105 -15.29 -0.42 13.92
CA ARG A 105 -16.68 -0.92 13.84
C ARG A 105 -17.22 -0.87 12.41
N PHE A 106 -16.91 0.19 11.67
CA PHE A 106 -17.28 0.31 10.27
C PHE A 106 -16.61 -0.80 9.44
N ALA A 107 -15.31 -1.00 9.58
CA ALA A 107 -14.60 -2.07 8.88
C ALA A 107 -15.15 -3.46 9.23
N LEU A 108 -15.46 -3.74 10.51
CA LEU A 108 -16.09 -4.99 10.94
C LEU A 108 -17.47 -5.20 10.29
N SER A 109 -18.28 -4.15 10.16
CA SER A 109 -19.59 -4.24 9.48
C SER A 109 -19.45 -4.59 7.98
N ARG A 110 -18.27 -4.37 7.40
CA ARG A 110 -17.93 -4.63 5.99
C ARG A 110 -16.95 -5.78 5.82
N VAL A 111 -16.78 -6.64 6.83
CA VAL A 111 -15.81 -7.74 6.80
C VAL A 111 -15.98 -8.67 5.59
N HIS A 112 -17.21 -8.88 5.12
CA HIS A 112 -17.50 -9.69 3.94
C HIS A 112 -16.99 -9.05 2.64
N LEU A 113 -17.03 -7.72 2.52
CA LEU A 113 -16.45 -6.99 1.38
C LEU A 113 -14.93 -7.02 1.43
N ILE A 114 -14.36 -6.83 2.62
CA ILE A 114 -12.91 -6.90 2.88
C ILE A 114 -12.37 -8.28 2.53
N LEU A 115 -13.04 -9.35 2.97
CA LEU A 115 -12.67 -10.73 2.65
C LEU A 115 -12.77 -11.03 1.15
N GLY A 116 -13.82 -10.52 0.49
CA GLY A 116 -13.95 -10.66 -0.95
C GLY A 116 -12.80 -10.00 -1.71
N TRP A 117 -12.41 -8.78 -1.32
CA TRP A 117 -11.29 -8.07 -1.94
C TRP A 117 -9.94 -8.73 -1.62
N ALA A 118 -9.75 -9.20 -0.39
CA ALA A 118 -8.56 -9.94 0.02
C ALA A 118 -8.39 -11.22 -0.78
N THR A 119 -9.47 -11.95 -1.04
CA THR A 119 -9.46 -13.14 -1.90
C THR A 119 -8.98 -12.80 -3.31
N ILE A 120 -9.54 -11.76 -3.95
CA ILE A 120 -9.11 -11.33 -5.28
C ILE A 120 -7.63 -10.93 -5.28
N SER A 121 -7.21 -10.14 -4.29
CA SER A 121 -5.82 -9.69 -4.16
C SER A 121 -4.85 -10.86 -3.95
N ALA A 122 -5.23 -11.84 -3.15
CA ALA A 122 -4.44 -13.05 -2.93
C ALA A 122 -4.31 -13.91 -4.18
N THR A 123 -5.40 -14.06 -4.95
CA THR A 123 -5.37 -14.74 -6.25
C THR A 123 -4.45 -14.04 -7.23
N VAL A 124 -4.49 -12.71 -7.32
CA VAL A 124 -3.56 -11.93 -8.17
C VAL A 124 -2.11 -12.08 -7.68
N GLY A 125 -1.89 -12.08 -6.37
CA GLY A 125 -0.58 -12.39 -5.79
C GLY A 125 -0.04 -13.76 -6.22
N LEU A 126 -0.90 -14.80 -6.21
CA LEU A 126 -0.52 -16.13 -6.70
C LEU A 126 -0.19 -16.11 -8.20
N ILE A 127 -0.95 -15.37 -9.00
CA ILE A 127 -0.66 -15.21 -10.44
C ILE A 127 0.73 -14.59 -10.63
N PHE A 128 1.06 -13.53 -9.89
CA PHE A 128 2.40 -12.93 -9.95
C PHE A 128 3.50 -13.90 -9.54
N ARG A 129 3.28 -14.69 -8.47
CA ARG A 129 4.24 -15.73 -8.07
C ARG A 129 4.39 -16.82 -9.12
N ALA A 130 3.31 -17.22 -9.78
CA ALA A 130 3.37 -18.18 -10.89
C ALA A 130 4.17 -17.63 -12.08
N ILE A 131 4.01 -16.34 -12.40
CA ILE A 131 4.81 -15.65 -13.43
C ILE A 131 6.29 -15.64 -13.05
N ASP A 132 6.63 -15.45 -11.77
CA ASP A 132 8.02 -15.50 -11.29
C ASP A 132 8.65 -16.87 -11.50
N HIS A 133 7.93 -17.94 -11.12
CA HIS A 133 8.41 -19.30 -11.33
C HIS A 133 8.56 -19.66 -12.83
N LEU A 134 7.79 -19.01 -13.71
CA LEU A 134 7.98 -19.15 -15.16
C LEU A 134 9.25 -18.41 -15.63
N ALA A 135 9.52 -17.22 -15.10
CA ALA A 135 10.72 -16.45 -15.43
C ALA A 135 11.99 -17.21 -15.06
N GLU A 136 12.04 -17.79 -13.85
CA GLU A 136 13.16 -18.57 -13.33
C GLU A 136 13.48 -19.79 -14.21
N ARG A 137 12.46 -20.41 -14.82
CA ARG A 137 12.62 -21.57 -15.70
C ARG A 137 13.14 -21.23 -17.09
N LEU A 138 12.89 -20.02 -17.58
CA LEU A 138 13.19 -19.64 -18.95
C LEU A 138 14.65 -19.24 -19.16
N GLY A 139 15.32 -18.71 -18.12
CA GLY A 139 16.75 -18.36 -18.13
C GLY A 139 17.16 -17.30 -19.16
N GLY A 140 18.14 -16.45 -18.82
CA GLY A 140 18.70 -15.49 -19.77
C GLY A 140 17.69 -14.44 -20.28
N ILE A 141 17.53 -14.31 -21.60
CA ILE A 141 16.63 -13.29 -22.21
C ILE A 141 15.16 -13.50 -21.78
N GLY A 142 14.74 -14.74 -21.54
CA GLY A 142 13.38 -15.05 -21.11
C GLY A 142 13.03 -14.45 -19.75
N GLU A 143 13.99 -14.43 -18.81
CA GLU A 143 13.83 -13.82 -17.48
C GLU A 143 13.58 -12.32 -17.58
N ILE A 144 14.32 -11.63 -18.46
CA ILE A 144 14.19 -10.18 -18.68
C ILE A 144 12.80 -9.87 -19.27
N VAL A 145 12.37 -10.61 -20.30
CA VAL A 145 11.07 -10.39 -20.96
C VAL A 145 9.92 -10.60 -19.98
N VAL A 146 9.94 -11.70 -19.22
CA VAL A 146 8.90 -11.99 -18.23
C VAL A 146 8.92 -10.97 -17.09
N GLY A 147 10.10 -10.54 -16.64
CA GLY A 147 10.24 -9.50 -15.62
C GLY A 147 9.64 -8.16 -16.04
N VAL A 148 9.87 -7.73 -17.29
CA VAL A 148 9.23 -6.52 -17.85
C VAL A 148 7.71 -6.69 -17.90
N LEU A 149 7.22 -7.83 -18.38
CA LEU A 149 5.79 -8.09 -18.50
C LEU A 149 5.10 -8.11 -17.12
N ARG A 150 5.73 -8.71 -16.11
CA ARG A 150 5.29 -8.68 -14.71
C ARG A 150 5.21 -7.25 -14.19
N SER A 151 6.25 -6.43 -14.42
CA SER A 151 6.28 -5.04 -13.98
C SER A 151 5.12 -4.22 -14.58
N LEU A 152 4.86 -4.40 -15.88
CA LEU A 152 3.74 -3.75 -16.57
C LEU A 152 2.38 -4.20 -16.00
N LEU A 153 2.20 -5.51 -15.78
CA LEU A 153 0.97 -6.02 -15.17
C LEU A 153 0.78 -5.50 -13.74
N GLY A 154 1.85 -5.41 -12.95
CA GLY A 154 1.82 -4.83 -11.61
C GLY A 154 1.43 -3.36 -11.62
N MET A 155 1.98 -2.58 -12.57
CA MET A 155 1.64 -1.17 -12.76
C MET A 155 0.16 -1.01 -13.14
N VAL A 156 -0.31 -1.76 -14.14
CA VAL A 156 -1.72 -1.73 -14.58
C VAL A 156 -2.66 -2.12 -13.44
N TRP A 157 -2.31 -3.17 -12.69
CA TRP A 157 -3.08 -3.60 -11.53
C TRP A 157 -3.16 -2.51 -10.46
N SER A 158 -2.03 -1.91 -10.09
CA SER A 158 -1.97 -0.81 -9.12
C SER A 158 -2.86 0.36 -9.53
N VAL A 159 -2.79 0.77 -10.80
CA VAL A 159 -3.58 1.89 -11.33
C VAL A 159 -5.08 1.59 -11.36
N ILE A 160 -5.49 0.40 -11.82
CA ILE A 160 -6.91 0.00 -11.87
C ILE A 160 -7.50 -0.13 -10.47
N THR A 161 -6.69 -0.51 -9.48
CA THR A 161 -7.17 -0.85 -8.13
C THR A 161 -7.05 0.28 -7.11
N MET A 162 -6.44 1.39 -7.52
CA MET A 162 -6.17 2.58 -6.70
C MET A 162 -7.41 3.10 -5.95
N PHE A 163 -8.60 3.07 -6.58
CA PHE A 163 -9.83 3.56 -5.98
C PHE A 163 -10.78 2.46 -5.50
N VAL A 164 -10.35 1.19 -5.48
CA VAL A 164 -11.23 0.09 -5.06
C VAL A 164 -11.65 0.22 -3.60
N ILE A 165 -10.72 0.51 -2.70
CA ILE A 165 -11.06 0.71 -1.27
C ILE A 165 -11.96 1.94 -1.09
N PRO A 166 -11.66 3.14 -1.65
CA PRO A 166 -12.60 4.26 -1.69
C PRO A 166 -13.99 3.87 -2.20
N ALA A 167 -14.09 3.17 -3.32
CA ALA A 167 -15.38 2.76 -3.89
C ALA A 167 -16.16 1.82 -2.96
N MET A 168 -15.49 0.86 -2.32
CA MET A 168 -16.13 -0.01 -1.31
C MET A 168 -16.64 0.78 -0.11
N VAL A 169 -15.92 1.80 0.34
CA VAL A 169 -16.29 2.61 1.52
C VAL A 169 -17.41 3.60 1.21
N TYR A 170 -17.30 4.35 0.11
CA TYR A 170 -18.26 5.39 -0.27
C TYR A 170 -19.58 4.80 -0.77
N LYS A 171 -19.51 3.76 -1.61
CA LYS A 171 -20.68 3.22 -2.31
C LYS A 171 -21.12 1.85 -1.78
N GLY A 172 -20.40 1.25 -0.84
CA GLY A 172 -20.74 -0.07 -0.29
C GLY A 172 -20.65 -1.20 -1.33
N LEU A 173 -19.85 -1.01 -2.38
CA LEU A 173 -19.75 -1.94 -3.50
C LEU A 173 -19.04 -3.24 -3.10
N THR A 174 -19.43 -4.35 -3.73
CA THR A 174 -18.64 -5.58 -3.69
C THR A 174 -17.37 -5.44 -4.54
N PRO A 175 -16.34 -6.28 -4.33
CA PRO A 175 -15.03 -6.08 -4.94
C PRO A 175 -15.03 -5.95 -6.46
N ILE A 176 -15.80 -6.78 -7.18
CA ILE A 176 -15.85 -6.73 -8.65
C ILE A 176 -16.47 -5.41 -9.15
N PRO A 177 -17.68 -5.00 -8.68
CA PRO A 177 -18.21 -3.67 -8.97
C PRO A 177 -17.26 -2.53 -8.56
N ALA A 178 -16.56 -2.64 -7.43
CA ALA A 178 -15.61 -1.63 -6.98
C ALA A 178 -14.40 -1.47 -7.94
N ILE A 179 -13.92 -2.57 -8.54
CA ILE A 179 -12.89 -2.51 -9.61
C ILE A 179 -13.43 -1.76 -10.84
N LYS A 180 -14.67 -2.03 -11.24
CA LYS A 180 -15.29 -1.34 -12.38
C LYS A 180 -15.45 0.15 -12.11
N ASP A 181 -15.94 0.50 -10.92
CA ASP A 181 -16.10 1.89 -10.48
C ASP A 181 -14.76 2.62 -10.40
N SER A 182 -13.73 1.94 -9.86
CA SER A 182 -12.36 2.46 -9.83
C SER A 182 -11.84 2.77 -11.23
N PHE A 183 -12.10 1.90 -12.20
CA PHE A 183 -11.73 2.11 -13.60
C PHE A 183 -12.53 3.23 -14.28
N GLU A 184 -13.82 3.38 -13.98
CA GLU A 184 -14.64 4.48 -14.49
C GLU A 184 -14.18 5.83 -13.93
N VAL A 185 -13.92 5.91 -12.63
CA VAL A 185 -13.35 7.11 -12.00
C VAL A 185 -11.98 7.41 -12.61
N LEU A 186 -11.12 6.40 -12.77
CA LEU A 186 -9.81 6.53 -13.40
C LEU A 186 -9.91 7.12 -14.81
N LYS A 187 -10.86 6.67 -15.64
CA LYS A 187 -11.06 7.24 -16.99
C LYS A 187 -11.44 8.72 -16.97
N GLN A 188 -12.18 9.15 -15.95
CA GLN A 188 -12.60 10.55 -15.79
C GLN A 188 -11.49 11.43 -15.23
N THR A 189 -10.62 10.86 -14.40
CA THR A 189 -9.50 11.55 -13.74
C THR A 189 -8.24 11.54 -14.61
N TRP A 190 -7.75 10.34 -14.92
CA TRP A 190 -6.42 10.08 -15.48
C TRP A 190 -6.45 9.86 -17.01
N GLY A 191 -6.79 10.91 -17.79
CA GLY A 191 -6.53 10.96 -19.24
C GLY A 191 -5.02 10.94 -19.59
N GLU A 192 -4.58 11.55 -20.72
CA GLU A 192 -3.16 11.65 -21.18
C GLU A 192 -2.13 12.23 -20.16
N SER A 193 -2.56 12.55 -18.94
CA SER A 193 -1.74 13.01 -17.82
C SER A 193 -1.19 11.88 -16.93
N LEU A 194 -1.52 10.60 -17.21
CA LEU A 194 -1.19 9.41 -16.39
C LEU A 194 0.23 9.37 -15.80
N VAL A 195 1.22 9.90 -16.51
CA VAL A 195 2.65 9.86 -16.14
C VAL A 195 3.10 11.10 -15.35
N ARG A 196 2.35 12.21 -15.39
CA ARG A 196 2.81 13.51 -14.87
C ARG A 196 2.56 13.75 -13.38
N HIS A 197 1.75 12.92 -12.73
CA HIS A 197 1.26 13.16 -11.36
C HIS A 197 1.83 12.21 -10.29
N PHE A 198 2.69 11.25 -10.64
CA PHE A 198 3.38 10.36 -9.69
C PHE A 198 4.46 11.12 -8.89
N GLY A 199 4.02 12.03 -8.02
CA GLY A 199 4.89 12.85 -7.19
C GLY A 199 5.37 12.18 -5.92
N PHE A 200 4.56 11.30 -5.33
CA PHE A 200 4.91 10.62 -4.08
C PHE A 200 6.15 9.75 -4.24
N GLY A 201 6.26 8.99 -5.33
CA GLY A 201 7.41 8.10 -5.56
C GLY A 201 8.74 8.83 -5.65
N LEU A 202 8.79 10.00 -6.28
CA LEU A 202 10.03 10.79 -6.39
C LEU A 202 10.45 11.37 -5.03
N VAL A 203 9.51 11.91 -4.26
CA VAL A 203 9.81 12.46 -2.93
C VAL A 203 10.18 11.32 -1.96
N GLN A 204 9.46 10.19 -2.01
CA GLN A 204 9.79 8.99 -1.25
C GLN A 204 11.19 8.48 -1.59
N PHE A 205 11.53 8.40 -2.88
CA PHE A 205 12.87 8.02 -3.34
C PHE A 205 13.95 8.94 -2.76
N LEU A 206 13.73 10.26 -2.78
CA LEU A 206 14.68 11.22 -2.20
C LEU A 206 14.83 11.04 -0.67
N CYS A 207 13.73 10.79 0.06
CA CYS A 207 13.77 10.49 1.48
C CYS A 207 14.54 9.19 1.78
N PHE A 208 14.34 8.16 0.96
CA PHE A 208 15.09 6.91 1.05
C PHE A 208 16.58 7.11 0.76
N PHE A 209 16.90 7.83 -0.32
CA PHE A 209 18.27 8.11 -0.72
C PHE A 209 19.02 8.92 0.34
N ALA A 210 18.42 10.00 0.85
CA ALA A 210 18.99 10.80 1.92
C ALA A 210 19.20 9.99 3.20
N GLY A 211 18.22 9.15 3.58
CA GLY A 211 18.34 8.25 4.72
C GLY A 211 19.47 7.24 4.54
N ALA A 212 19.57 6.60 3.38
CA ALA A 212 20.61 5.63 3.07
C ALA A 212 22.01 6.26 3.14
N LEU A 213 22.18 7.49 2.62
CA LEU A 213 23.44 8.23 2.76
C LEU A 213 23.76 8.56 4.21
N ALA A 214 22.79 9.04 4.99
CA ALA A 214 22.99 9.41 6.38
C ALA A 214 23.35 8.18 7.25
N PHE A 215 22.53 7.14 7.22
CA PHE A 215 22.75 5.92 8.00
C PHE A 215 23.97 5.13 7.51
N GLY A 216 24.21 5.07 6.19
CA GLY A 216 25.41 4.42 5.63
C GLY A 216 26.70 5.14 6.02
N GLY A 217 26.70 6.48 5.99
CA GLY A 217 27.81 7.30 6.45
C GLY A 217 28.10 7.12 7.94
N LEU A 218 27.05 7.19 8.77
CA LEU A 218 27.15 6.96 10.23
C LEU A 218 27.63 5.54 10.54
N PHE A 219 27.14 4.53 9.82
CA PHE A 219 27.53 3.14 10.03
C PHE A 219 29.02 2.93 9.75
N ARG A 220 29.55 3.53 8.68
CA ARG A 220 30.98 3.47 8.37
C ARG A 220 31.86 4.05 9.47
N VAL A 221 31.42 5.13 10.12
CA VAL A 221 32.18 5.80 11.21
C VAL A 221 32.04 5.04 12.53
N MET A 222 30.87 4.48 12.81
CA MET A 222 30.54 3.85 14.11
C MET A 222 30.75 2.32 14.14
N SER A 223 31.08 1.70 13.00
CA SER A 223 31.33 0.26 12.86
C SER A 223 32.33 -0.33 13.88
N PRO A 224 33.38 0.38 14.35
CA PRO A 224 34.31 -0.18 15.35
C PRO A 224 33.67 -0.44 16.73
N SER A 225 32.54 0.20 17.03
CA SER A 225 31.83 0.08 18.31
C SER A 225 30.57 -0.79 18.15
N GLY A 226 30.67 -2.08 18.44
CA GLY A 226 29.61 -3.08 18.17
C GLY A 226 28.24 -2.79 18.79
N ALA A 227 28.16 -2.11 19.93
CA ALA A 227 26.88 -1.72 20.54
C ALA A 227 26.22 -0.52 19.84
N LEU A 228 27.02 0.45 19.39
CA LEU A 228 26.51 1.65 18.70
C LEU A 228 26.08 1.33 17.27
N SER A 229 26.75 0.39 16.60
CA SER A 229 26.33 -0.07 15.27
C SER A 229 24.98 -0.80 15.32
N GLY A 230 24.71 -1.61 16.35
CA GLY A 230 23.42 -2.27 16.55
C GLY A 230 22.28 -1.27 16.74
N ALA A 231 22.45 -0.27 17.61
CA ALA A 231 21.46 0.78 17.82
C ALA A 231 21.18 1.58 16.53
N LEU A 232 22.22 1.88 15.75
CA LEU A 232 22.10 2.59 14.48
C LEU A 232 21.28 1.80 13.44
N VAL A 233 21.46 0.48 13.36
CA VAL A 233 20.67 -0.38 12.48
C VAL A 233 19.19 -0.34 12.86
N VAL A 234 18.88 -0.43 14.16
CA VAL A 234 17.48 -0.33 14.64
C VAL A 234 16.87 1.02 14.27
N LEU A 235 17.61 2.12 14.48
CA LEU A 235 17.16 3.47 14.09
C LEU A 235 16.95 3.61 12.58
N ALA A 236 17.82 3.01 11.76
CA ALA A 236 17.67 3.01 10.32
C ALA A 236 16.39 2.27 9.90
N ILE A 237 16.13 1.10 10.48
CA ILE A 237 14.90 0.33 10.23
C ILE A 237 13.67 1.15 10.60
N ILE A 238 13.64 1.76 11.80
CA ILE A 238 12.53 2.61 12.24
C ILE A 238 12.32 3.78 11.28
N TYR A 239 13.40 4.43 10.83
CA TYR A 239 13.32 5.50 9.85
C TYR A 239 12.71 5.03 8.52
N PHE A 240 13.23 3.97 7.91
CA PHE A 240 12.74 3.48 6.62
C PHE A 240 11.30 2.98 6.69
N VAL A 241 10.94 2.24 7.75
CA VAL A 241 9.56 1.83 8.00
C VAL A 241 8.65 3.04 8.17
N GLY A 242 9.09 4.05 8.93
CA GLY A 242 8.37 5.30 9.12
C GLY A 242 8.13 6.05 7.80
N VAL A 243 9.15 6.14 6.94
CA VAL A 243 9.02 6.73 5.60
C VAL A 243 7.97 5.96 4.79
N VAL A 244 8.07 4.62 4.70
CA VAL A 244 7.08 3.81 3.97
C VAL A 244 5.66 4.06 4.49
N PHE A 245 5.46 4.07 5.80
CA PHE A 245 4.13 4.25 6.40
C PHE A 245 3.52 5.60 6.06
N VAL A 246 4.30 6.67 6.22
CA VAL A 246 3.80 8.01 5.97
C VAL A 246 3.45 8.19 4.49
N PHE A 247 4.25 7.65 3.56
CA PHE A 247 3.96 7.72 2.13
C PHE A 247 2.76 6.85 1.72
N LEU A 248 2.63 5.63 2.24
CA LEU A 248 1.46 4.77 1.98
C LEU A 248 0.16 5.43 2.47
N LEU A 249 0.19 6.00 3.68
CA LEU A 249 -0.95 6.71 4.24
C LEU A 249 -1.28 7.97 3.44
N ALA A 250 -0.26 8.74 3.06
CA ALA A 250 -0.43 9.95 2.25
C ALA A 250 -1.07 9.63 0.89
N GLU A 251 -0.58 8.59 0.21
CA GLU A 251 -1.13 8.11 -1.05
C GLU A 251 -2.59 7.67 -0.89
N MET A 252 -2.91 6.92 0.18
CA MET A 252 -4.27 6.45 0.45
C MET A 252 -5.24 7.61 0.69
N ILE A 253 -4.85 8.59 1.51
CA ILE A 253 -5.66 9.79 1.79
C ILE A 253 -5.84 10.60 0.52
N PHE A 254 -4.78 10.76 -0.29
CA PHE A 254 -4.84 11.47 -1.56
C PHE A 254 -5.78 10.79 -2.55
N ASN A 255 -5.68 9.47 -2.72
CA ASN A 255 -6.56 8.70 -3.59
C ASN A 255 -8.02 8.76 -3.09
N THR A 256 -8.22 8.80 -1.78
CA THR A 256 -9.55 9.01 -1.19
C THR A 256 -10.08 10.42 -1.48
N ALA A 257 -9.24 11.45 -1.41
CA ALA A 257 -9.62 12.83 -1.73
C ALA A 257 -9.97 12.98 -3.22
N LEU A 258 -9.18 12.37 -4.12
CA LEU A 258 -9.49 12.29 -5.54
C LEU A 258 -10.83 11.59 -5.79
N TYR A 259 -11.04 10.44 -5.15
CA TYR A 259 -12.29 9.71 -5.29
C TYR A 259 -13.50 10.51 -4.75
N HIS A 260 -13.33 11.20 -3.62
CA HIS A 260 -14.35 12.07 -3.05
C HIS A 260 -14.74 13.18 -4.02
N TYR A 261 -13.76 13.86 -4.62
CA TYR A 261 -14.01 14.89 -5.63
C TYR A 261 -14.68 14.31 -6.88
N ALA A 262 -14.28 13.11 -7.33
CA ALA A 262 -14.91 12.43 -8.47
C ALA A 262 -16.38 12.06 -8.18
N ALA A 263 -16.66 11.56 -6.99
CA ALA A 263 -17.97 11.03 -6.62
C ALA A 263 -18.97 12.13 -6.24
N ASN A 264 -18.51 13.17 -5.53
CA ASN A 264 -19.38 14.18 -4.92
C ASN A 264 -19.26 15.56 -5.59
N GLY A 265 -18.21 15.82 -6.38
CA GLY A 265 -17.91 17.15 -6.92
C GLY A 265 -17.46 18.16 -5.86
N GLU A 266 -17.21 17.71 -4.63
CA GLU A 266 -16.82 18.55 -3.49
C GLU A 266 -15.32 18.45 -3.22
N LEU A 267 -14.73 19.55 -2.75
CA LEU A 267 -13.31 19.60 -2.40
C LEU A 267 -13.09 19.09 -0.98
N ALA A 268 -12.21 18.09 -0.85
CA ALA A 268 -11.74 17.65 0.45
C ALA A 268 -10.99 18.81 1.18
N PRO A 269 -11.28 19.09 2.46
CA PRO A 269 -10.58 20.07 3.28
C PRO A 269 -9.06 19.88 3.21
N GLY A 270 -8.35 20.99 2.98
CA GLY A 270 -6.89 21.00 2.86
C GLY A 270 -6.37 20.73 1.45
N TYR A 271 -7.24 20.43 0.47
CA TYR A 271 -6.87 20.34 -0.94
C TYR A 271 -7.42 21.53 -1.73
N ASP A 272 -6.63 22.00 -2.70
CA ASP A 272 -6.99 23.10 -3.58
C ASP A 272 -7.66 22.62 -4.87
N GLU A 273 -8.56 23.45 -5.38
CA GLU A 273 -9.33 23.18 -6.59
C GLU A 273 -8.44 23.05 -7.83
N GLU A 274 -7.32 23.78 -7.88
CA GLU A 274 -6.37 23.69 -8.99
C GLU A 274 -5.68 22.32 -9.04
N THR A 275 -5.22 21.81 -7.89
CA THR A 275 -4.66 20.46 -7.78
C THR A 275 -5.69 19.39 -8.15
N MET A 276 -6.92 19.49 -7.63
CA MET A 276 -7.98 18.53 -7.94
C MET A 276 -8.38 18.61 -9.41
N ARG A 277 -8.75 19.78 -9.96
CA ARG A 277 -9.06 19.93 -11.40
C ARG A 277 -7.90 19.55 -12.30
N GLY A 278 -6.65 19.80 -11.88
CA GLY A 278 -5.45 19.39 -12.62
C GLY A 278 -5.29 17.87 -12.72
N ALA A 279 -5.83 17.12 -11.75
CA ALA A 279 -5.89 15.66 -11.77
C ALA A 279 -7.06 15.10 -12.59
N PHE A 280 -8.01 15.93 -13.05
CA PHE A 280 -9.19 15.54 -13.85
C PHE A 280 -9.23 16.16 -15.25
N ARG A 281 -8.27 17.02 -15.59
CA ARG A 281 -8.24 17.66 -16.91
C ARG A 281 -7.79 16.67 -17.98
N VAL A 282 -8.76 16.15 -18.71
CA VAL A 282 -8.59 15.74 -20.10
C VAL A 282 -8.34 17.02 -20.91
N LYS A 283 -7.24 17.06 -21.66
CA LYS A 283 -7.07 18.10 -22.67
C LYS A 283 -7.78 17.69 -23.95
#